data_AF-A0A966SKK1-F1
#
_entry.id   AF-A0A966SKK1-F1
#
_cell.length_a   1.000
_cell.length_b   1.000
_cell.length_c   1.000
_cell.angle_alpha   90.00
_cell.angle_beta   90.00
_cell.angle_gamma   90.00
#
_symmetry.space_group_name_H-M   'P 1'
#
loop_
_entity.id
_entity.type
_entity.pdbx_description
1 polymer ?
#
loop_
_entity_poly.entity_id
_entity_poly.type
_entity_poly.pdbx_seq_one_letter_code
_entity_poly.pdbx_strand_id
1 'polypeptide(L)'
;FVVVKADNGTYGMGIMTVRDVKDLEALNRKTRNKMSIIKDGQSVSDVIIQEGVLTNERINDAVAEPVVYMMDRYVVGGFYRVHAERGIDENLNAPGASFVPLAFEQSAHTPQPGMKAGSSAPNRFYMYGVIGRLAMLAASYELETTDPDAEIYD
;
A
#
# COMPACT_ATOMS: atom_id res chain seq x y z
N PHE A 1 -14.18 -5.02 -5.13
CA PHE A 1 -14.30 -5.10 -3.66
C PHE A 1 -13.90 -3.75 -3.09
N VAL A 2 -14.25 -3.45 -1.85
CA VAL A 2 -13.79 -2.24 -1.15
C VAL A 2 -13.00 -2.63 0.09
N VAL A 3 -12.07 -1.76 0.46
CA VAL A 3 -11.31 -1.88 1.70
C VAL A 3 -11.82 -0.82 2.66
N VAL A 4 -12.29 -1.23 3.82
CA VAL A 4 -12.68 -0.34 4.91
C VAL A 4 -11.52 -0.26 5.89
N LYS A 5 -11.08 0.96 6.17
CA LYS A 5 -9.95 1.27 7.05
C LYS A 5 -10.42 2.14 8.20
N ALA A 6 -10.11 1.76 9.42
CA ALA A 6 -10.20 2.67 10.56
C ALA A 6 -9.22 3.83 10.37
N ASP A 7 -9.68 5.06 10.55
CA ASP A 7 -8.92 6.28 10.25
C ASP A 7 -7.65 6.46 11.12
N ASN A 8 -7.58 5.74 12.24
CA ASN A 8 -6.42 5.70 13.13
C ASN A 8 -5.64 4.36 13.09
N GLY A 9 -5.99 3.43 12.20
CA GLY A 9 -5.41 2.09 12.15
C GLY A 9 -3.92 2.07 11.80
N THR A 10 -3.09 1.43 12.64
CA THR A 10 -1.66 1.21 12.36
C THR A 10 -1.36 -0.25 12.01
N TYR A 11 -0.26 -0.51 11.28
CA TYR A 11 0.27 -1.86 11.00
C TYR A 11 -0.76 -2.89 10.45
N GLY A 12 -1.72 -2.45 9.64
CA GLY A 12 -2.75 -3.34 9.07
C GLY A 12 -3.88 -3.73 10.05
N MET A 13 -3.92 -3.14 11.24
CA MET A 13 -5.07 -3.19 12.15
C MET A 13 -6.16 -2.24 11.69
N GLY A 14 -7.42 -2.56 11.99
CA GLY A 14 -8.56 -1.76 11.51
C GLY A 14 -8.80 -1.84 10.00
N ILE A 15 -8.29 -2.87 9.30
CA ILE A 15 -8.55 -3.09 7.88
C ILE A 15 -9.45 -4.32 7.68
N MET A 16 -10.49 -4.18 6.86
CA MET A 16 -11.32 -5.27 6.37
C MET A 16 -11.67 -5.11 4.88
N THR A 17 -11.88 -6.23 4.21
CA THR A 17 -12.32 -6.29 2.80
C THR A 17 -13.80 -6.62 2.76
N VAL A 18 -14.56 -5.89 1.94
CA VAL A 18 -16.01 -6.05 1.73
C VAL A 18 -16.28 -6.27 0.24
N ARG A 19 -17.13 -7.26 -0.08
CA ARG A 19 -17.57 -7.53 -1.46
C ARG A 19 -19.03 -7.23 -1.66
N ASP A 20 -19.83 -7.46 -0.62
CA ASP A 20 -21.26 -7.21 -0.60
C ASP A 20 -21.62 -6.50 0.71
N VAL A 21 -22.66 -5.67 0.69
CA VAL A 21 -23.16 -4.97 1.89
C VAL A 21 -23.53 -5.97 3.00
N LYS A 22 -23.97 -7.18 2.65
CA LYS A 22 -24.27 -8.26 3.60
C LYS A 22 -23.07 -8.69 4.45
N ASP A 23 -21.85 -8.49 3.96
CA ASP A 23 -20.63 -8.79 4.74
C ASP A 23 -20.54 -7.91 5.99
N LEU A 24 -21.15 -6.72 5.98
CA LEU A 24 -21.20 -5.79 7.13
C LEU A 24 -22.20 -6.25 8.20
N GLU A 25 -23.30 -6.89 7.79
CA GLU A 25 -24.29 -7.44 8.72
C GLU A 25 -23.75 -8.70 9.42
N ALA A 26 -22.94 -9.50 8.70
CA ALA A 26 -22.40 -10.77 9.16
C ALA A 26 -21.06 -10.67 9.92
N LEU A 27 -20.66 -9.48 10.39
CA LEU A 27 -19.37 -9.30 11.05
C LEU A 27 -19.27 -10.07 12.37
N ASN A 28 -18.32 -11.00 12.41
CA ASN A 28 -18.00 -11.73 13.63
C ASN A 28 -17.37 -10.81 14.70
N ARG A 29 -17.41 -11.26 15.97
CA ARG A 29 -16.90 -10.49 17.12
C ARG A 29 -15.44 -10.09 16.97
N LYS A 30 -14.61 -10.94 16.35
CA LYS A 30 -13.17 -10.67 16.16
C LYS A 30 -12.96 -9.52 15.18
N THR A 31 -13.66 -9.51 14.05
CA THR A 31 -13.61 -8.42 13.06
C THR A 31 -14.16 -7.13 13.64
N ARG A 32 -15.29 -7.20 14.37
CA ARG A 32 -15.84 -6.02 15.06
C ARG A 32 -14.83 -5.42 16.03
N ASN A 33 -14.22 -6.23 16.89
CA ASN A 33 -13.19 -5.76 17.81
C ASN A 33 -12.00 -5.13 17.08
N LYS A 34 -11.53 -5.75 15.98
CA LYS A 34 -10.45 -5.22 15.13
C LYS A 34 -10.80 -3.84 14.53
N MET A 35 -12.08 -3.60 14.24
CA MET A 35 -12.58 -2.36 13.62
C MET A 35 -13.06 -1.32 14.66
N SER A 36 -13.21 -1.68 15.93
CA SER A 36 -13.69 -0.78 16.99
C SER A 36 -12.58 -0.25 17.89
N ILE A 37 -11.53 -1.04 18.12
CA ILE A 37 -10.40 -0.69 18.98
C ILE A 37 -9.11 -1.04 18.24
N ILE A 38 -8.27 -0.04 18.05
CA ILE A 38 -6.97 -0.18 17.40
C ILE A 38 -5.85 -0.22 18.45
N LYS A 39 -4.58 -0.06 18.00
CA LYS A 39 -3.42 -0.01 18.88
C LYS A 39 -3.61 1.01 20.01
N ASP A 40 -3.10 0.68 21.19
CA ASP A 40 -3.14 1.54 22.38
C ASP A 40 -4.55 1.84 22.92
N GLY A 41 -5.56 1.05 22.53
CA GLY A 41 -6.91 1.11 23.10
C GLY A 41 -7.77 2.26 22.58
N GLN A 42 -7.31 2.98 21.56
CA GLN A 42 -8.07 4.06 20.95
C GLN A 42 -9.32 3.53 20.24
N SER A 43 -10.45 4.19 20.48
CA SER A 43 -11.70 3.93 19.75
C SER A 43 -11.60 4.48 18.33
N VAL A 44 -12.16 3.74 17.38
CA VAL A 44 -12.33 4.22 16.01
C VAL A 44 -13.57 5.09 15.93
N SER A 45 -13.42 6.36 15.54
CA SER A 45 -14.53 7.30 15.29
C SER A 45 -14.93 7.32 13.82
N ASP A 46 -13.94 7.23 12.93
CA ASP A 46 -14.09 7.45 11.51
C ASP A 46 -13.52 6.29 10.70
N VAL A 47 -14.07 6.10 9.50
CA VAL A 47 -13.64 5.06 8.56
C VAL A 47 -13.46 5.63 7.17
N ILE A 48 -12.44 5.13 6.48
CA ILE A 48 -12.18 5.39 5.06
C ILE A 48 -12.62 4.18 4.27
N ILE A 49 -13.39 4.40 3.21
CA ILE A 49 -13.79 3.38 2.24
C ILE A 49 -13.00 3.63 0.96
N GLN A 50 -12.17 2.67 0.55
CA GLN A 50 -11.34 2.76 -0.63
C GLN A 50 -11.66 1.64 -1.61
N GLU A 51 -11.63 1.95 -2.92
CA GLU A 51 -11.63 0.93 -3.95
C GLU A 51 -10.47 -0.06 -3.74
N GLY A 52 -10.77 -1.35 -3.79
CA GLY A 52 -9.78 -2.40 -3.72
C GLY A 52 -9.04 -2.59 -5.03
N VAL A 53 -7.70 -2.62 -4.97
CA VAL A 53 -6.83 -2.94 -6.12
C VAL A 53 -6.33 -4.37 -5.98
N LEU A 54 -6.40 -5.15 -7.07
CA LEU A 54 -5.92 -6.54 -7.09
C LEU A 54 -4.39 -6.60 -7.22
N THR A 55 -3.77 -7.47 -6.41
CA THR A 55 -2.36 -7.81 -6.50
C THR A 55 -2.18 -9.06 -7.35
N ASN A 56 -1.77 -8.88 -8.61
CA ASN A 56 -1.58 -9.99 -9.56
C ASN A 56 -0.12 -10.46 -9.68
N GLU A 57 0.83 -9.70 -9.14
CA GLU A 57 2.24 -10.05 -9.21
C GLU A 57 2.55 -11.23 -8.29
N ARG A 58 3.46 -12.10 -8.73
CA ARG A 58 3.80 -13.34 -8.02
C ARG A 58 5.31 -13.55 -7.94
N ILE A 59 5.76 -14.08 -6.81
CA ILE A 59 7.13 -14.57 -6.60
C ILE A 59 7.01 -16.00 -6.07
N ASN A 60 7.58 -16.96 -6.81
CA ASN A 60 7.46 -18.39 -6.49
C ASN A 60 6.02 -18.81 -6.20
N ASP A 61 5.10 -18.43 -7.09
CA ASP A 61 3.65 -18.63 -7.02
C ASP A 61 2.89 -17.94 -5.87
N ALA A 62 3.59 -17.35 -4.90
CA ALA A 62 2.99 -16.55 -3.83
C ALA A 62 2.64 -15.14 -4.31
N VAL A 63 1.55 -14.56 -3.80
CA VAL A 63 1.13 -13.20 -4.13
C VAL A 63 2.17 -12.22 -3.60
N ALA A 64 2.56 -11.24 -4.42
CA ALA A 64 3.60 -10.28 -4.10
C ALA A 64 3.18 -8.86 -4.47
N GLU A 65 3.40 -7.90 -3.57
CA GLU A 65 3.21 -6.47 -3.84
C GLU A 65 4.53 -5.69 -3.66
N PRO A 66 4.88 -4.78 -4.58
CA PRO A 66 6.10 -3.98 -4.47
C PRO A 66 5.94 -2.86 -3.43
N VAL A 67 6.98 -2.65 -2.64
CA VAL A 67 7.17 -1.52 -1.73
C VAL A 67 8.34 -0.70 -2.25
N VAL A 68 8.12 0.59 -2.50
CA VAL A 68 9.13 1.52 -3.02
C VAL A 68 9.60 2.45 -1.91
N TYR A 69 10.92 2.55 -1.72
CA TYR A 69 11.56 3.48 -0.79
C TYR A 69 12.07 4.71 -1.52
N MET A 70 11.86 5.86 -0.91
CA MET A 70 12.34 7.16 -1.41
C MET A 70 13.12 7.89 -0.31
N MET A 71 14.12 8.66 -0.72
CA MET A 71 14.79 9.66 0.10
C MET A 71 14.80 10.97 -0.68
N ASP A 72 14.34 12.05 -0.05
CA ASP A 72 14.00 13.30 -0.75
C ASP A 72 13.06 12.98 -1.93
N ARG A 73 13.39 13.41 -3.15
CA ARG A 73 12.60 13.13 -4.36
C ARG A 73 13.05 11.89 -5.15
N TYR A 74 14.02 11.14 -4.62
CA TYR A 74 14.67 10.05 -5.36
C TYR A 74 14.20 8.68 -4.88
N VAL A 75 13.92 7.79 -5.83
CA VAL A 75 13.68 6.37 -5.56
C VAL A 75 15.02 5.70 -5.28
N VAL A 76 15.18 5.15 -4.07
CA VAL A 76 16.46 4.57 -3.61
C VAL A 76 16.45 3.05 -3.54
N GLY A 77 15.28 2.42 -3.66
CA GLY A 77 15.17 0.97 -3.54
C GLY A 77 13.78 0.52 -3.18
N GLY A 78 13.68 -0.71 -2.70
CA GLY A 78 12.42 -1.32 -2.33
C GLY A 78 12.53 -2.81 -2.05
N PHE A 79 11.38 -3.43 -1.79
CA PHE A 79 11.26 -4.88 -1.70
C PHE A 79 9.88 -5.32 -2.14
N TYR A 80 9.73 -6.58 -2.51
CA TYR A 80 8.43 -7.23 -2.59
C TYR A 80 8.03 -7.76 -1.23
N ARG A 81 6.82 -7.43 -0.80
CA ARG A 81 6.15 -8.15 0.28
C ARG A 81 5.43 -9.34 -0.34
N VAL A 82 5.81 -10.54 0.08
CA VAL A 82 5.32 -11.80 -0.48
C VAL A 82 4.51 -12.53 0.59
N HIS A 83 3.37 -13.10 0.22
CA HIS A 83 2.54 -13.86 1.15
C HIS A 83 1.91 -15.07 0.44
N ALA A 84 2.31 -16.28 0.85
CA ALA A 84 1.87 -17.52 0.22
C ALA A 84 0.40 -17.88 0.56
N GLU A 85 -0.04 -17.53 1.77
CA GLU A 85 -1.37 -17.90 2.28
C GLU A 85 -2.46 -16.84 2.04
N ARG A 86 -2.15 -15.75 1.31
CA ARG A 86 -3.09 -14.65 1.06
C ARG A 86 -3.49 -14.59 -0.41
N GLY A 87 -4.74 -14.26 -0.65
CA GLY A 87 -5.31 -14.02 -1.97
C GLY A 87 -4.93 -12.66 -2.57
N ILE A 88 -5.29 -12.49 -3.84
CA ILE A 88 -5.00 -11.30 -4.66
C ILE A 88 -5.77 -10.04 -4.22
N ASP A 89 -6.78 -10.18 -3.37
CA ASP A 89 -7.63 -9.11 -2.83
C ASP A 89 -7.61 -9.04 -1.30
N GLU A 90 -6.57 -9.63 -0.71
CA GLU A 90 -6.31 -9.56 0.72
C GLU A 90 -5.12 -8.63 1.02
N ASN A 91 -5.13 -8.05 2.22
CA ASN A 91 -3.99 -7.30 2.73
C ASN A 91 -2.81 -8.24 2.99
N LEU A 92 -1.70 -8.08 2.27
CA LEU A 92 -0.50 -8.88 2.47
C LEU A 92 0.34 -8.41 3.66
N ASN A 93 0.07 -7.22 4.21
CA ASN A 93 0.65 -6.76 5.48
C ASN A 93 -0.02 -7.47 6.66
N ALA A 94 0.30 -8.76 6.80
CA ALA A 94 -0.21 -9.67 7.82
C ALA A 94 0.92 -10.59 8.31
N PRO A 95 0.76 -11.21 9.50
CA PRO A 95 1.69 -12.24 9.97
C PRO A 95 1.84 -13.36 8.94
N GLY A 96 3.09 -13.78 8.68
CA GLY A 96 3.41 -14.78 7.64
C GLY A 96 3.97 -14.16 6.35
N ALA A 97 3.93 -12.84 6.19
CA ALA A 97 4.59 -12.16 5.08
C ALA A 97 6.12 -12.34 5.12
N SER A 98 6.73 -12.55 3.95
CA SER A 98 8.17 -12.52 3.73
C SER A 98 8.56 -11.35 2.83
N PHE A 99 9.85 -10.99 2.84
CA PHE A 99 10.35 -9.81 2.14
C PHE A 99 11.47 -10.22 1.19
N VAL A 100 11.28 -9.97 -0.10
CA VAL A 100 12.24 -10.30 -1.16
C VAL A 100 12.80 -8.99 -1.70
N PRO A 101 14.13 -8.80 -1.71
CA PRO A 101 14.73 -7.58 -2.23
C PRO A 101 14.26 -7.27 -3.65
N LEU A 102 13.79 -6.04 -3.86
CA LEU A 102 13.54 -5.50 -5.19
C LEU A 102 14.86 -4.91 -5.65
N ALA A 103 15.70 -5.74 -6.27
CA ALA A 103 16.96 -5.26 -6.82
C ALA A 103 16.64 -4.33 -8.00
N PHE A 104 16.73 -3.02 -7.76
CA PHE A 104 16.94 -2.07 -8.84
C PHE A 104 18.37 -2.31 -9.33
N GLU A 105 18.54 -3.20 -10.31
CA GLU A 105 19.79 -3.19 -11.08
C GLU A 105 20.02 -1.76 -11.58
N GLN A 106 21.28 -1.30 -11.64
CA GLN A 106 21.62 0.11 -11.93
C GLN A 106 20.94 0.68 -13.20
N SER A 107 20.50 -0.18 -14.13
CA SER A 107 19.78 0.15 -15.36
C SER A 107 18.25 0.29 -15.22
N ALA A 108 17.67 0.00 -14.06
CA ALA A 108 16.21 -0.05 -13.84
C ALA A 108 15.57 1.32 -13.59
N HIS A 109 16.36 2.38 -13.46
CA HIS A 109 15.87 3.76 -13.35
C HIS A 109 15.64 4.43 -14.70
N THR A 110 16.15 3.83 -15.78
CA THR A 110 15.99 4.32 -17.15
C THR A 110 15.03 3.43 -17.92
N PRO A 111 13.90 3.95 -18.42
CA PRO A 111 13.04 3.17 -19.28
C PRO A 111 13.79 2.81 -20.57
N GLN A 112 13.52 1.63 -21.11
CA GLN A 112 13.92 1.15 -22.41
C GLN A 112 12.78 1.41 -23.42
N PRO A 113 12.89 2.45 -24.27
CA PRO A 113 11.86 2.78 -25.25
C PRO A 113 11.67 1.65 -26.27
N GLY A 114 10.46 1.49 -26.79
CA GLY A 114 10.13 0.47 -27.80
C GLY A 114 9.85 -0.93 -27.25
N MET A 115 10.11 -1.19 -25.97
CA MET A 115 9.75 -2.44 -25.31
C MET A 115 8.27 -2.45 -24.90
N LYS A 116 7.62 -3.61 -24.97
CA LYS A 116 6.23 -3.78 -24.54
C LYS A 116 6.07 -3.44 -23.05
N ALA A 117 4.96 -2.79 -22.69
CA ALA A 117 4.64 -2.49 -21.29
C ALA A 117 4.65 -3.78 -20.45
N GLY A 118 5.31 -3.72 -19.28
CA GLY A 118 5.42 -4.84 -18.34
C GLY A 118 6.40 -5.97 -18.75
N SER A 119 6.92 -5.98 -19.98
CA SER A 119 7.79 -7.07 -20.46
C SER A 119 9.27 -6.89 -20.10
N SER A 120 9.69 -5.66 -19.78
CA SER A 120 11.05 -5.32 -19.35
C SER A 120 11.03 -4.98 -17.86
N ALA A 121 11.92 -5.60 -17.08
CA ALA A 121 12.08 -5.30 -15.66
C ALA A 121 12.41 -3.80 -15.42
N PRO A 122 13.35 -3.18 -16.15
CA PRO A 122 13.55 -1.73 -16.13
C PRO A 122 12.28 -0.90 -16.33
N ASN A 123 11.46 -1.22 -17.33
CA ASN A 123 10.22 -0.47 -17.59
C ASN A 123 9.20 -0.65 -16.47
N ARG A 124 9.07 -1.86 -15.93
CA ARG A 124 8.15 -2.15 -14.81
C ARG A 124 8.58 -1.41 -13.54
N PHE A 125 9.87 -1.43 -13.21
CA PHE A 125 10.40 -0.76 -12.02
C PHE A 125 10.40 0.76 -12.16
N TYR A 126 10.65 1.29 -13.36
CA TYR A 126 10.45 2.70 -13.65
C TYR A 126 9.01 3.14 -13.37
N MET A 127 8.02 2.36 -13.80
CA MET A 127 6.61 2.64 -13.52
C MET A 127 6.29 2.63 -12.02
N TYR A 128 6.85 1.69 -11.24
CA TYR A 128 6.70 1.70 -9.77
C TYR A 128 7.27 2.98 -9.18
N GLY A 129 8.42 3.43 -9.66
CA GLY A 129 9.02 4.69 -9.24
C GLY A 129 8.23 5.94 -9.65
N VAL A 130 7.54 5.94 -10.80
CA VAL A 130 6.62 7.03 -11.19
C VAL A 130 5.44 7.11 -10.22
N ILE A 131 4.77 5.99 -9.96
CA ILE A 131 3.64 5.94 -9.02
C ILE A 131 4.07 6.33 -7.61
N GLY A 132 5.21 5.83 -7.14
CA GLY A 132 5.78 6.20 -5.84
C GLY A 132 6.01 7.71 -5.71
N ARG A 133 6.57 8.36 -6.74
CA ARG A 133 6.78 9.81 -6.75
C ARG A 133 5.47 10.61 -6.78
N LEU A 134 4.45 10.14 -7.50
CA LEU A 134 3.13 10.77 -7.49
C LEU A 134 2.49 10.68 -6.10
N ALA A 135 2.60 9.52 -5.43
CA ALA A 135 2.12 9.35 -4.06
C ALA A 135 2.87 10.24 -3.07
N MET A 136 4.20 10.38 -3.20
CA MET A 136 4.99 11.27 -2.36
C MET A 136 4.67 12.75 -2.60
N LEU A 137 4.42 13.15 -3.85
CA LEU A 137 3.99 14.50 -4.16
C LEU A 137 2.63 14.82 -3.51
N ALA A 138 1.67 13.90 -3.60
CA ALA A 138 0.38 14.05 -2.94
C ALA A 138 0.53 14.17 -1.41
N ALA A 139 1.34 13.29 -0.80
CA ALA A 139 1.63 13.36 0.64
C ALA A 139 2.37 14.65 1.05
N SER A 140 3.23 15.18 0.18
CA SER A 140 3.94 16.44 0.44
C SER A 140 2.97 17.62 0.46
N TYR A 141 2.02 17.69 -0.48
CA TYR A 141 0.99 18.71 -0.48
C TYR A 141 0.04 18.60 0.73
N GLU A 142 -0.32 17.38 1.13
CA GLU A 142 -1.12 17.16 2.35
C GLU A 142 -0.38 17.64 3.61
N LEU A 143 0.91 17.32 3.72
CA LEU A 143 1.75 17.76 4.84
C LEU A 143 1.87 19.29 4.88
N GLU A 144 2.14 19.93 3.75
CA GLU A 144 2.23 21.40 3.65
C GLU A 144 0.90 22.08 4.01
N THR A 145 -0.23 21.53 3.54
CA THR A 145 -1.57 22.10 3.82
C THR A 145 -1.96 21.96 5.29
N THR A 146 -1.38 21.00 6.01
CA THR A 146 -1.69 20.69 7.41
C THR A 146 -0.57 21.09 8.38
N ASP A 147 0.44 21.82 7.89
CA ASP A 147 1.59 22.23 8.69
C ASP A 147 1.13 23.14 9.84
N PRO A 148 1.28 22.71 11.11
CA PRO A 148 0.91 23.53 12.27
C PRO A 148 1.80 24.77 12.41
N ASP A 149 2.98 24.77 11.79
CA ASP A 149 4.00 25.82 11.86
C ASP A 149 4.21 26.51 10.50
N ALA A 150 3.20 26.48 9.61
CA ALA A 150 3.28 26.99 8.23
C ALA A 150 3.83 28.43 8.17
N GLU A 151 4.88 28.62 7.37
CA GLU A 151 5.46 29.94 7.15
C GLU A 151 4.49 30.83 6.36
N ILE A 152 4.03 31.91 6.98
CA ILE A 152 3.19 32.92 6.33
C ILE A 152 4.10 33.88 5.58
N TYR A 153 4.12 33.78 4.26
CA TYR A 153 4.79 34.72 3.38
C TYR A 153 3.79 35.81 2.95
N ASP A 154 4.06 37.06 3.37
CA ASP A 154 3.30 38.26 2.96
C ASP A 154 3.51 38.63 1.48
#